data_AF-A0A838WEM7-F1
#
_entry.id   AF-A0A838WEM7-F1
#
_cell.length_a   1.000
_cell.length_b   1.000
_cell.length_c   1.000
_cell.angle_alpha   90.00
_cell.angle_beta   90.00
_cell.angle_gamma   90.00
#
_symmetry.space_group_name_H-M   'P 1'
#
loop_
_entity.id
_entity.type
_entity.pdbx_description
1 polymer ?
#
loop_
_entity_poly.entity_id
_entity_poly.type
_entity_poly.pdbx_seq_one_letter_code
_entity_poly.pdbx_strand_id
1 'polypeptide(L)'
;MIQVHLLTAYPATLLNRDDAGFAKRTLFGGAWRTRISSQCLKKHWRDEGTIKKLGNHATRSRLIYERKIAQHISAEQREKEGKDRASEGEARQIAQYLLDVTLSKSEKRSEGEETEKKRGKKEEAAEIETGQVVVLTHAEVAFLQDVAERMLKELRSSPDPGSQAEDRLHQGFFKYLDEQGILGNLKIKASVEDLKAPKKRTAFLRKIRDGYFAKLTEHDGGASLDTAMFGRMVTSDLFSRVDAAIGVAHAFTTHAEQKGVDYFTAVDSLKDDSDDAGAGLIQETELTTGVFYTYVVIDMVELRRNLGAQADLAEELTGTLVRAMATVSPGAKQGSTAPFSYAEMILLERGAQQPRTLANAFLQPVRANNGSLMAESVGALLTHRAALEAMYEPFEGKEALATIHDAALPKDIRSSLKTVSLKEAIHRVLGEG
;
A
#
# COMPACT_ATOMS: atom_id res chain seq x y z
N MET A 1 -8.82 -13.27 -15.13
CA MET A 1 -8.20 -13.02 -13.80
C MET A 1 -6.93 -13.88 -13.66
N ILE A 2 -5.95 -13.43 -12.90
CA ILE A 2 -4.79 -14.26 -12.50
C ILE A 2 -4.92 -14.57 -11.01
N GLN A 3 -4.66 -15.81 -10.62
CA GLN A 3 -4.62 -16.28 -9.24
C GLN A 3 -3.20 -16.71 -8.92
N VAL A 4 -2.73 -16.30 -7.74
CA VAL A 4 -1.40 -16.64 -7.21
C VAL A 4 -1.59 -17.32 -5.87
N HIS A 5 -1.15 -18.56 -5.78
CA HIS A 5 -1.13 -19.34 -4.55
C HIS A 5 0.32 -19.61 -4.15
N LEU A 6 0.73 -19.17 -2.97
CA LEU A 6 2.10 -19.36 -2.48
C LEU A 6 2.12 -20.12 -1.15
N LEU A 7 3.17 -20.94 -0.97
CA LEU A 7 3.56 -21.49 0.32
C LEU A 7 5.00 -21.07 0.65
N THR A 8 5.18 -20.46 1.82
CA THR A 8 6.49 -20.00 2.31
C THR A 8 6.69 -20.42 3.76
N ALA A 9 7.83 -21.03 4.07
CA ALA A 9 8.22 -21.33 5.44
C ALA A 9 9.02 -20.16 6.03
N TYR A 10 8.73 -19.80 7.29
CA TYR A 10 9.52 -18.82 8.05
C TYR A 10 9.94 -19.42 9.40
N PRO A 11 11.25 -19.45 9.73
CA PRO A 11 11.76 -20.03 10.98
C PRO A 11 11.98 -18.97 12.08
N ALA A 12 11.35 -19.14 13.24
CA ALA A 12 11.58 -18.35 14.46
C ALA A 12 11.54 -16.82 14.24
N THR A 13 10.42 -16.33 13.71
CA THR A 13 10.25 -14.94 13.28
C THR A 13 9.03 -14.27 13.92
N LEU A 14 9.02 -12.92 13.95
CA LEU A 14 7.84 -12.12 14.28
C LEU A 14 7.46 -11.22 13.10
N LEU A 15 6.91 -11.82 12.05
CA LEU A 15 6.64 -11.15 10.77
C LEU A 15 5.61 -10.03 10.90
N ASN A 16 4.58 -10.23 11.73
CA ASN A 16 3.52 -9.25 11.92
C ASN A 16 2.94 -9.32 13.34
N ARG A 17 3.08 -8.21 14.08
CA ARG A 17 2.55 -8.08 15.45
C ARG A 17 1.36 -7.14 15.59
N ASP A 18 0.61 -7.29 16.68
CA ASP A 18 -0.40 -6.34 17.15
C ASP A 18 0.23 -5.22 18.01
N ASP A 19 -0.63 -4.39 18.62
CA ASP A 19 -0.28 -3.28 19.49
C ASP A 19 0.32 -3.71 20.83
N ALA A 20 -0.04 -4.91 21.33
CA ALA A 20 0.53 -5.52 22.52
C ALA A 20 1.88 -6.23 22.26
N GLY A 21 2.27 -6.38 20.99
CA GLY A 21 3.54 -6.95 20.58
C GLY A 21 3.49 -8.44 20.21
N PHE A 22 2.31 -9.07 20.30
CA PHE A 22 2.12 -10.49 19.95
C PHE A 22 1.94 -10.69 18.46
N ALA A 23 2.29 -11.86 17.97
CA ALA A 23 2.05 -12.27 16.60
C ALA A 23 0.54 -12.25 16.31
N LYS A 24 0.17 -11.64 15.18
CA LYS A 24 -1.23 -11.64 14.75
C LYS A 24 -1.67 -13.08 14.49
N ARG A 25 -2.88 -13.42 14.91
CA ARG A 25 -3.46 -14.76 14.74
C ARG A 25 -4.92 -14.71 14.29
N THR A 26 -5.43 -15.84 13.80
CA THR A 26 -6.82 -16.01 13.40
C THR A 26 -7.28 -17.44 13.67
N LEU A 27 -8.57 -17.64 13.93
CA LEU A 27 -9.16 -18.97 14.08
C LEU A 27 -9.59 -19.48 12.70
N PHE A 28 -9.10 -20.64 12.28
CA PHE A 28 -9.50 -21.25 11.02
C PHE A 28 -9.60 -22.77 11.15
N GLY A 29 -10.81 -23.28 10.91
CA GLY A 29 -11.14 -24.72 11.03
C GLY A 29 -10.86 -25.29 12.42
N GLY A 30 -11.17 -24.52 13.47
CA GLY A 30 -11.04 -24.96 14.87
C GLY A 30 -9.63 -24.86 15.47
N ALA A 31 -8.63 -24.37 14.72
CA ALA A 31 -7.29 -24.14 15.25
C ALA A 31 -6.83 -22.69 15.06
N TRP A 32 -6.09 -22.17 16.03
CA TRP A 32 -5.39 -20.89 15.91
C TRP A 32 -4.28 -20.99 14.88
N ARG A 33 -4.18 -19.98 14.01
CA ARG A 33 -3.19 -19.84 12.95
C ARG A 33 -2.45 -18.53 13.12
N THR A 34 -1.12 -18.56 13.01
CA THR A 34 -0.36 -17.31 12.87
C THR A 34 -0.74 -16.66 11.55
N ARG A 35 -0.95 -15.35 11.54
CA ARG A 35 -1.51 -14.58 10.42
C ARG A 35 -0.60 -13.41 10.08
N ILE A 36 -0.34 -13.22 8.79
CA ILE A 36 0.26 -11.99 8.26
C ILE A 36 -0.83 -11.16 7.61
N SER A 37 -0.90 -9.89 7.99
CA SER A 37 -1.95 -9.01 7.49
C SER A 37 -1.73 -8.62 6.03
N SER A 38 -2.80 -8.51 5.23
CA SER A 38 -2.67 -8.17 3.81
C SER A 38 -2.02 -6.81 3.59
N GLN A 39 -2.23 -5.85 4.50
CA GLN A 39 -1.52 -4.57 4.51
C GLN A 39 -0.01 -4.71 4.75
N CYS A 40 0.41 -5.68 5.57
CA CYS A 40 1.83 -5.97 5.80
C CYS A 40 2.45 -6.49 4.50
N LEU A 41 1.81 -7.48 3.85
CA LEU A 41 2.25 -8.03 2.57
C LEU A 41 2.35 -6.93 1.49
N LYS A 42 1.24 -6.20 1.25
CA LYS A 42 1.17 -5.11 0.27
C LYS A 42 2.24 -4.04 0.48
N LYS A 43 2.53 -3.67 1.73
CA LYS A 43 3.58 -2.70 2.05
C LYS A 43 4.94 -3.21 1.58
N HIS A 44 5.32 -4.43 1.95
CA HIS A 44 6.65 -4.97 1.64
C HIS A 44 6.83 -5.20 0.14
N TRP A 45 5.79 -5.65 -0.57
CA TRP A 45 5.86 -5.78 -2.03
C TRP A 45 5.96 -4.43 -2.72
N ARG A 46 5.14 -3.44 -2.34
CA ARG A 46 5.26 -2.07 -2.89
C ARG A 46 6.64 -1.45 -2.63
N ASP A 47 7.23 -1.75 -1.48
CA ASP A 47 8.51 -1.19 -1.08
C ASP A 47 9.73 -1.88 -1.70
N GLU A 48 9.52 -2.98 -2.42
CA GLU A 48 10.55 -3.76 -3.09
C GLU A 48 11.25 -2.92 -4.18
N GLY A 49 12.56 -3.09 -4.31
CA GLY A 49 13.42 -2.23 -5.11
C GLY A 49 13.12 -2.28 -6.61
N THR A 50 12.81 -3.43 -7.19
CA THR A 50 12.44 -3.55 -8.60
C THR A 50 11.09 -2.90 -8.89
N ILE A 51 10.09 -3.06 -8.02
CA ILE A 51 8.80 -2.35 -8.13
C ILE A 51 9.01 -0.83 -8.00
N LYS A 52 9.88 -0.39 -7.08
CA LYS A 52 10.21 1.03 -6.92
C LYS A 52 10.87 1.62 -8.18
N LYS A 53 11.73 0.86 -8.84
CA LYS A 53 12.45 1.28 -10.06
C LYS A 53 11.53 1.49 -11.27
N LEU A 54 10.35 0.86 -11.31
CA LEU A 54 9.35 1.10 -12.35
C LEU A 54 8.77 2.53 -12.32
N GLY A 55 9.01 3.30 -11.25
CA GLY A 55 8.65 4.72 -11.17
C GLY A 55 7.19 4.99 -10.79
N ASN A 56 6.78 6.26 -10.85
CA ASN A 56 5.42 6.74 -10.60
C ASN A 56 4.73 6.15 -9.33
N HIS A 57 5.31 6.37 -8.15
CA HIS A 57 4.74 5.94 -6.86
C HIS A 57 3.98 7.08 -6.18
N ALA A 58 2.85 6.77 -5.54
CA ALA A 58 2.09 7.76 -4.79
C ALA A 58 2.85 8.18 -3.53
N THR A 59 2.61 9.42 -3.12
CA THR A 59 3.07 9.91 -1.81
C THR A 59 2.04 9.50 -0.75
N ARG A 60 2.48 8.69 0.22
CA ARG A 60 1.67 8.26 1.37
C ARG A 60 2.22 8.90 2.64
N SER A 61 1.56 9.93 3.16
CA SER A 61 2.02 10.64 4.36
C SER A 61 0.87 11.41 5.03
N ARG A 62 1.06 11.74 6.31
CA ARG A 62 0.24 12.74 7.02
C ARG A 62 0.73 14.17 6.79
N LEU A 63 1.93 14.32 6.24
CA LEU A 63 2.63 15.59 6.07
C LEU A 63 2.72 16.02 4.59
N ILE A 64 1.81 15.57 3.72
CA ILE A 64 1.89 15.90 2.28
C ILE A 64 1.82 17.42 2.08
N TYR A 65 0.89 18.11 2.75
CA TYR A 65 0.73 19.56 2.62
C TYR A 65 1.94 20.33 3.16
N GLU A 66 2.52 19.94 4.30
CA GLU A 66 3.75 20.56 4.79
C GLU A 66 4.95 20.26 3.84
N ARG A 67 5.22 18.98 3.57
CA ARG A 67 6.48 18.52 2.96
C ARG A 67 6.51 18.60 1.43
N LYS A 68 5.35 18.56 0.77
CA LYS A 68 5.25 18.57 -0.70
C LYS A 68 4.63 19.85 -1.25
N ILE A 69 3.84 20.58 -0.46
CA ILE A 69 3.19 21.80 -0.93
C ILE A 69 3.87 23.03 -0.32
N ALA A 70 3.84 23.21 1.01
CA ALA A 70 4.47 24.37 1.66
C ALA A 70 5.97 24.44 1.36
N GLN A 71 6.70 23.34 1.55
CA GLN A 71 8.14 23.27 1.26
C GLN A 71 8.49 23.41 -0.22
N HIS A 72 7.55 23.15 -1.14
CA HIS A 72 7.79 23.33 -2.57
C HIS A 72 7.82 24.81 -2.97
N ILE A 73 6.95 25.62 -2.36
CA ILE A 73 6.89 27.06 -2.62
C ILE A 73 7.76 27.90 -1.68
N SER A 74 8.31 27.31 -0.61
CA SER A 74 9.17 28.00 0.36
C SER A 74 10.64 28.14 -0.11
N ALA A 75 11.35 29.09 0.49
CA ALA A 75 12.69 29.48 0.05
C ALA A 75 13.81 28.45 0.29
N GLU A 76 13.67 27.52 1.24
CA GLU A 76 14.80 26.82 1.87
C GLU A 76 15.34 25.57 1.13
N GLN A 77 14.65 25.00 0.13
CA GLN A 77 15.05 23.67 -0.40
C GLN A 77 15.66 23.61 -1.81
N ARG A 78 15.91 24.73 -2.51
CA ARG A 78 16.69 24.70 -3.77
C ARG A 78 17.56 25.94 -3.93
N GLU A 79 18.86 25.87 -3.70
CA GLU A 79 19.80 27.01 -3.86
C GLU A 79 19.98 27.53 -5.31
N LYS A 80 19.20 27.07 -6.29
CA LYS A 80 19.34 27.52 -7.67
C LYS A 80 18.01 28.04 -8.19
N GLU A 81 18.11 29.20 -8.85
CA GLU A 81 17.07 29.95 -9.56
C GLU A 81 16.29 30.96 -8.70
N GLY A 82 16.77 32.21 -8.75
CA GLY A 82 16.06 33.36 -8.25
C GLY A 82 14.82 33.65 -9.08
N LYS A 83 13.65 33.48 -8.47
CA LYS A 83 12.36 34.12 -8.78
C LYS A 83 11.43 33.88 -7.58
N ASP A 84 10.91 34.97 -7.01
CA ASP A 84 9.62 35.07 -6.31
C ASP A 84 9.18 33.91 -5.38
N ARG A 85 9.99 33.55 -4.35
CA ARG A 85 9.65 32.46 -3.39
C ARG A 85 8.82 32.94 -2.20
N ALA A 86 7.96 32.07 -1.66
CA ALA A 86 7.11 32.36 -0.50
C ALA A 86 7.92 32.45 0.81
N SER A 87 7.53 33.37 1.70
CA SER A 87 7.89 33.27 3.12
C SER A 87 7.28 32.01 3.74
N GLU A 88 7.84 31.54 4.87
CA GLU A 88 7.31 30.38 5.58
C GLU A 88 5.82 30.55 5.96
N GLY A 89 5.43 31.77 6.36
CA GLY A 89 4.05 32.13 6.67
C GLY A 89 3.10 32.02 5.48
N GLU A 90 3.47 32.61 4.33
CA GLU A 90 2.67 32.50 3.08
C GLU A 90 2.56 31.05 2.62
N ALA A 91 3.67 30.30 2.67
CA ALA A 91 3.72 28.91 2.24
C ALA A 91 2.79 28.02 3.06
N ARG A 92 2.84 28.17 4.39
CA ARG A 92 1.95 27.43 5.30
C ARG A 92 0.50 27.86 5.16
N GLN A 93 0.21 29.16 4.98
CA GLN A 93 -1.15 29.63 4.77
C GLN A 93 -1.78 29.01 3.52
N ILE A 94 -1.04 28.97 2.41
CA ILE A 94 -1.50 28.35 1.15
C ILE A 94 -1.70 26.83 1.33
N ALA A 95 -0.74 26.15 1.94
CA ALA A 95 -0.83 24.70 2.15
C ALA A 95 -1.99 24.32 3.09
N GLN A 96 -2.21 25.09 4.16
CA GLN A 96 -3.34 24.89 5.08
C GLN A 96 -4.67 25.11 4.36
N TYR A 97 -4.77 26.18 3.55
CA TYR A 97 -5.95 26.40 2.72
C TYR A 97 -6.22 25.24 1.76
N LEU A 98 -5.19 24.73 1.07
CA LEU A 98 -5.35 23.60 0.15
C LEU A 98 -5.79 22.33 0.87
N LEU A 99 -5.24 22.04 2.05
CA LEU A 99 -5.72 20.97 2.91
C LEU A 99 -7.21 21.18 3.22
N ASP A 100 -7.59 22.41 3.54
CA ASP A 100 -8.94 22.73 3.97
C ASP A 100 -10.01 22.66 2.87
N VAL A 101 -9.62 23.00 1.65
CA VAL A 101 -10.50 22.96 0.48
C VAL A 101 -10.60 21.55 -0.08
N THR A 102 -9.49 20.82 -0.17
CA THR A 102 -9.45 19.57 -0.95
C THR A 102 -9.84 18.33 -0.14
N LEU A 103 -9.60 18.29 1.18
CA LEU A 103 -9.94 17.13 2.01
C LEU A 103 -11.25 17.32 2.78
N SER A 104 -11.98 16.23 2.99
CA SER A 104 -13.19 16.26 3.81
C SER A 104 -12.87 16.39 5.31
N LYS A 105 -13.86 16.79 6.11
CA LYS A 105 -13.68 17.00 7.57
C LYS A 105 -13.14 15.78 8.32
N SER A 106 -13.41 14.55 7.87
CA SER A 106 -12.92 13.32 8.52
C SER A 106 -11.42 13.07 8.35
N GLU A 107 -10.78 13.71 7.36
CA GLU A 107 -9.33 13.61 7.13
C GLU A 107 -8.53 14.70 7.84
N LYS A 108 -9.21 15.74 8.33
CA LYS A 108 -8.61 16.83 9.09
C LYS A 108 -8.40 16.41 10.55
N ARG A 109 -7.39 16.99 11.18
CA ARG A 109 -7.16 16.81 12.62
C ARG A 109 -8.32 17.49 13.38
N SER A 110 -8.87 16.84 14.41
CA SER A 110 -9.89 17.45 15.27
C SER A 110 -9.23 18.47 16.21
N GLU A 111 -9.84 19.65 16.36
CA GLU A 111 -9.37 20.73 17.26
C GLU A 111 -9.37 20.33 18.75
N GLY A 112 -9.97 19.18 19.13
CA GLY A 112 -10.10 18.71 20.52
C GLY A 112 -8.96 17.84 21.07
N GLU A 113 -7.92 17.52 20.30
CA GLU A 113 -6.75 16.74 20.79
C GLU A 113 -5.61 17.63 21.32
N GLU A 114 -5.83 18.94 21.49
CA GLU A 114 -4.79 19.88 21.94
C GLU A 114 -4.37 19.74 23.41
N THR A 115 -5.19 19.15 24.29
CA THR A 115 -5.02 19.38 25.73
C THR A 115 -4.08 18.43 26.47
N GLU A 116 -3.72 17.25 25.96
CA GLU A 116 -2.96 16.26 26.76
C GLU A 116 -1.48 16.05 26.38
N LYS A 117 -1.02 16.41 25.17
CA LYS A 117 0.36 16.10 24.72
C LYS A 117 1.35 17.27 24.71
N LYS A 118 0.94 18.50 24.99
CA LYS A 118 1.79 19.71 24.88
C LYS A 118 2.25 20.34 26.20
N ARG A 119 2.34 19.57 27.30
CA ARG A 119 3.12 20.01 28.47
C ARG A 119 4.59 19.64 28.29
N GLY A 120 5.36 20.45 27.56
CA GLY A 120 6.83 20.43 27.72
C GLY A 120 7.76 20.59 26.51
N LYS A 121 7.31 21.01 25.32
CA LYS A 121 8.23 21.34 24.21
C LYS A 121 8.02 22.76 23.72
N LYS A 122 9.14 23.48 23.53
CA LYS A 122 9.27 24.83 22.98
C LYS A 122 8.33 25.03 21.78
N GLU A 123 7.74 26.22 21.70
CA GLU A 123 6.86 26.68 20.60
C GLU A 123 7.62 26.73 19.26
N GLU A 124 7.84 25.57 18.64
CA GLU A 124 7.90 25.47 17.19
C GLU A 124 6.47 25.47 16.66
N ALA A 125 6.19 26.25 15.61
CA ALA A 125 4.90 26.24 14.94
C ALA A 125 4.56 24.80 14.51
N ALA A 126 3.35 24.35 14.82
CA ALA A 126 2.95 22.99 14.53
C ALA A 126 2.96 22.73 13.01
N GLU A 127 3.64 21.66 12.56
CA GLU A 127 3.64 21.23 11.16
C GLU A 127 2.19 20.97 10.67
N ILE A 128 1.90 21.28 9.40
CA ILE A 128 0.61 20.99 8.77
C ILE A 128 0.47 19.47 8.57
N GLU A 129 -0.40 18.85 9.37
CA GLU A 129 -0.56 17.41 9.44
C GLU A 129 -2.03 16.99 9.34
N THR A 130 -2.33 16.01 8.50
CA THR A 130 -3.66 15.40 8.40
C THR A 130 -3.95 14.44 9.57
N GLY A 131 -5.22 14.27 9.93
CA GLY A 131 -5.64 13.38 11.02
C GLY A 131 -5.35 11.90 10.75
N GLN A 132 -5.26 11.52 9.47
CA GLN A 132 -4.91 10.18 9.00
C GLN A 132 -3.98 10.23 7.78
N VAL A 133 -3.35 9.10 7.46
CA VAL A 133 -2.45 9.00 6.29
C VAL A 133 -3.25 9.20 5.01
N VAL A 134 -2.87 10.20 4.21
CA VAL A 134 -3.41 10.45 2.88
C VAL A 134 -2.47 9.87 1.82
N VAL A 135 -3.05 9.44 0.69
CA VAL A 135 -2.30 8.93 -0.47
C VAL A 135 -2.64 9.81 -1.66
N LEU A 136 -1.68 10.61 -2.13
CA LEU A 136 -1.84 11.40 -3.35
C LEU A 136 -0.90 10.87 -4.43
N THR A 137 -1.43 10.75 -5.64
CA THR A 137 -0.64 10.36 -6.81
C THR A 137 0.33 11.48 -7.17
N HIS A 138 1.34 11.17 -7.97
CA HIS A 138 2.29 12.19 -8.40
C HIS A 138 1.60 13.34 -9.15
N ALA A 139 0.63 13.03 -10.02
CA ALA A 139 -0.12 14.01 -10.78
C ALA A 139 -0.96 14.93 -9.88
N GLU A 140 -1.54 14.42 -8.80
CA GLU A 140 -2.31 15.23 -7.85
C GLU A 140 -1.42 16.12 -6.99
N VAL A 141 -0.26 15.62 -6.56
CA VAL A 141 0.73 16.45 -5.86
C VAL A 141 1.22 17.57 -6.76
N ALA A 142 1.54 17.28 -8.03
CA ALA A 142 1.93 18.28 -9.01
C ALA A 142 0.83 19.32 -9.23
N PHE A 143 -0.42 18.89 -9.40
CA PHE A 143 -1.58 19.79 -9.48
C PHE A 143 -1.66 20.72 -8.26
N LEU A 144 -1.51 20.20 -7.04
CA LEU A 144 -1.53 21.03 -5.83
C LEU A 144 -0.36 22.01 -5.76
N GLN A 145 0.82 21.62 -6.25
CA GLN A 145 2.00 22.50 -6.33
C GLN A 145 1.76 23.65 -7.32
N ASP A 146 1.24 23.35 -8.51
CA ASP A 146 0.94 24.36 -9.54
C ASP A 146 -0.14 25.35 -9.07
N VAL A 147 -1.19 24.83 -8.40
CA VAL A 147 -2.22 25.65 -7.76
C VAL A 147 -1.61 26.53 -6.68
N ALA A 148 -0.72 25.99 -5.83
CA ALA A 148 -0.07 26.74 -4.76
C ALA A 148 0.81 27.88 -5.30
N GLU A 149 1.58 27.64 -6.36
CA GLU A 149 2.36 28.67 -7.04
C GLU A 149 1.47 29.76 -7.64
N ARG A 150 0.33 29.37 -8.23
CA ARG A 150 -0.63 30.33 -8.77
C ARG A 150 -1.30 31.16 -7.67
N MET A 151 -1.63 30.55 -6.53
CA MET A 151 -2.18 31.23 -5.36
C MET A 151 -1.18 32.22 -4.76
N LEU A 152 0.11 31.87 -4.70
CA LEU A 152 1.17 32.79 -4.24
C LEU A 152 1.22 34.06 -5.10
N LYS A 153 1.18 33.91 -6.43
CA LYS A 153 1.13 35.05 -7.36
C LYS A 153 -0.09 35.94 -7.13
N GLU A 154 -1.26 35.34 -6.85
CA GLU A 154 -2.48 36.09 -6.58
C GLU A 154 -2.40 36.84 -5.25
N LEU A 155 -1.88 36.19 -4.20
CA LEU A 155 -1.71 36.78 -2.87
C LEU A 155 -0.81 38.02 -2.92
N ARG A 156 0.26 37.97 -3.72
CA ARG A 156 1.22 39.07 -3.91
C ARG A 156 0.79 40.15 -4.90
N SER A 157 -0.26 39.92 -5.67
CA SER A 157 -0.79 40.92 -6.61
C SER A 157 -1.55 42.06 -5.93
N SER A 158 -1.79 41.97 -4.62
CA SER A 158 -2.47 42.98 -3.81
C SER A 158 -1.47 43.97 -3.18
N PRO A 159 -1.73 45.29 -3.21
CA PRO A 159 -0.91 46.28 -2.50
C PRO A 159 -1.00 46.18 -0.96
N ASP A 160 -2.00 45.45 -0.44
CA ASP A 160 -2.10 45.04 0.96
C ASP A 160 -2.31 43.51 1.03
N PRO A 161 -1.26 42.73 1.33
CA PRO A 161 -1.32 41.27 1.36
C PRO A 161 -2.12 40.69 2.55
N GLY A 162 -2.34 41.51 3.60
CA GLY A 162 -2.97 41.05 4.85
C GLY A 162 -4.50 41.12 4.81
N SER A 163 -5.08 42.10 4.11
CA SER A 163 -6.53 42.21 3.96
C SER A 163 -7.05 41.26 2.87
N GLN A 164 -8.12 40.51 3.17
CA GLN A 164 -8.79 39.59 2.23
C GLN A 164 -7.92 38.43 1.72
N ALA A 165 -6.90 37.99 2.47
CA ALA A 165 -6.01 36.91 2.06
C ALA A 165 -6.76 35.65 1.62
N GLU A 166 -7.76 35.19 2.39
CA GLU A 166 -8.57 34.01 2.04
C GLU A 166 -9.33 34.17 0.72
N ASP A 167 -9.89 35.36 0.45
CA ASP A 167 -10.54 35.66 -0.83
C ASP A 167 -9.57 35.61 -2.01
N ARG A 168 -8.32 36.04 -1.80
CA ARG A 168 -7.25 35.91 -2.81
C ARG A 168 -6.86 34.46 -3.04
N LEU A 169 -6.82 33.64 -2.00
CA LEU A 169 -6.59 32.20 -2.12
C LEU A 169 -7.71 31.52 -2.93
N HIS A 170 -8.98 31.88 -2.67
CA HIS A 170 -10.11 31.45 -3.50
C HIS A 170 -9.97 31.90 -4.96
N GLN A 171 -9.59 33.16 -5.20
CA GLN A 171 -9.37 33.68 -6.56
C GLN A 171 -8.23 32.93 -7.27
N GLY A 172 -7.11 32.70 -6.59
CA GLY A 172 -5.95 31.99 -7.14
C GLY A 172 -6.29 30.55 -7.52
N PHE A 173 -6.99 29.83 -6.64
CA PHE A 173 -7.47 28.46 -6.92
C PHE A 173 -8.42 28.43 -8.13
N PHE A 174 -9.41 29.32 -8.15
CA PHE A 174 -10.38 29.40 -9.24
C PHE A 174 -9.71 29.75 -10.58
N LYS A 175 -8.84 30.76 -10.58
CA LYS A 175 -8.18 31.25 -11.77
C LYS A 175 -7.20 30.23 -12.34
N TYR A 176 -6.54 29.44 -11.50
CA TYR A 176 -5.77 28.28 -11.96
C TYR A 176 -6.63 27.30 -12.77
N LEU A 177 -7.79 26.91 -12.25
CA LEU A 177 -8.69 25.98 -12.92
C LEU A 177 -9.20 26.52 -14.26
N ASP A 178 -9.43 27.83 -14.35
CA ASP A 178 -9.85 28.50 -15.58
C ASP A 178 -8.71 28.58 -16.61
N GLU A 179 -7.51 29.00 -16.17
CA GLU A 179 -6.30 29.09 -17.00
C GLU A 179 -5.88 27.73 -17.58
N GLN A 180 -6.05 26.64 -16.83
CA GLN A 180 -5.82 25.26 -17.32
C GLN A 180 -6.97 24.73 -18.19
N GLY A 181 -8.02 25.52 -18.44
CA GLY A 181 -9.19 25.13 -19.22
C GLY A 181 -10.08 24.09 -18.56
N ILE A 182 -9.85 23.73 -17.29
CA ILE A 182 -10.61 22.69 -16.58
C ILE A 182 -12.08 23.11 -16.48
N LEU A 183 -12.36 24.36 -16.11
CA LEU A 183 -13.74 24.85 -15.99
C LEU A 183 -14.45 24.89 -17.35
N GLY A 184 -13.77 25.39 -18.39
CA GLY A 184 -14.28 25.45 -19.76
C GLY A 184 -14.58 24.07 -20.33
N ASN A 185 -13.64 23.14 -20.22
CA ASN A 185 -13.77 21.76 -20.72
C ASN A 185 -14.92 21.02 -20.02
N LEU A 186 -15.14 21.28 -18.73
CA LEU A 186 -16.23 20.68 -17.96
C LEU A 186 -17.56 21.46 -18.06
N LYS A 187 -17.59 22.59 -18.78
CA LYS A 187 -18.75 23.48 -18.89
C LYS A 187 -19.28 23.93 -17.52
N ILE A 188 -18.40 24.10 -16.54
CA ILE A 188 -18.77 24.51 -15.18
C ILE A 188 -18.97 26.02 -15.16
N LYS A 189 -20.23 26.46 -15.03
CA LYS A 189 -20.56 27.86 -14.72
C LYS A 189 -20.50 28.06 -13.20
N ALA A 190 -19.34 28.42 -12.70
CA ALA A 190 -19.09 28.71 -11.29
C ALA A 190 -18.38 30.05 -11.15
N SER A 191 -18.40 30.61 -9.95
CA SER A 191 -17.63 31.80 -9.59
C SER A 191 -16.82 31.55 -8.32
N VAL A 192 -15.96 32.51 -7.97
CA VAL A 192 -15.13 32.44 -6.75
C VAL A 192 -16.00 32.26 -5.49
N GLU A 193 -17.22 32.80 -5.49
CA GLU A 193 -18.21 32.69 -4.41
C GLU A 193 -18.60 31.23 -4.11
N ASP A 194 -18.54 30.33 -5.10
CA ASP A 194 -18.83 28.91 -4.90
C ASP A 194 -17.79 28.24 -3.99
N LEU A 195 -16.55 28.75 -3.95
CA LEU A 195 -15.53 28.25 -3.03
C LEU A 195 -15.70 28.78 -1.59
N LYS A 196 -16.38 29.92 -1.39
CA LYS A 196 -16.57 30.53 -0.06
C LYS A 196 -17.63 29.80 0.78
N ALA A 197 -18.71 29.35 0.16
CA ALA A 197 -19.81 28.70 0.86
C ALA A 197 -19.60 27.17 0.95
N PRO A 198 -19.55 26.53 2.14
CA PRO A 198 -19.16 25.12 2.29
C PRO A 198 -19.95 24.13 1.41
N LYS A 199 -21.27 24.27 1.34
CA LYS A 199 -22.13 23.38 0.51
C LYS A 199 -21.87 23.57 -0.98
N LYS A 200 -21.69 24.82 -1.43
CA LYS A 200 -21.40 25.13 -2.83
C LYS A 200 -19.98 24.65 -3.19
N ARG A 201 -19.02 24.81 -2.29
CA ARG A 201 -17.63 24.37 -2.45
C ARG A 201 -17.58 22.87 -2.66
N THR A 202 -18.21 22.08 -1.80
CA THR A 202 -18.28 20.62 -1.97
C THR A 202 -18.93 20.23 -3.30
N ALA A 203 -20.03 20.87 -3.71
CA ALA A 203 -20.68 20.58 -4.99
C ALA A 203 -19.78 20.96 -6.20
N PHE A 204 -19.07 22.09 -6.11
CA PHE A 204 -18.13 22.56 -7.12
C PHE A 204 -16.94 21.60 -7.28
N LEU A 205 -16.28 21.24 -6.17
CA LEU A 205 -15.13 20.34 -6.18
C LEU A 205 -15.50 18.95 -6.69
N ARG A 206 -16.69 18.43 -6.34
CA ARG A 206 -17.15 17.13 -6.85
C ARG A 206 -17.33 17.11 -8.36
N LYS A 207 -17.77 18.23 -8.98
CA LYS A 207 -17.83 18.33 -10.44
C LYS A 207 -16.43 18.24 -11.07
N ILE A 208 -15.43 18.84 -10.43
CA ILE A 208 -14.03 18.74 -10.88
C ILE A 208 -13.51 17.33 -10.66
N ARG A 209 -13.79 16.72 -9.50
CA ARG A 209 -13.44 15.33 -9.22
C ARG A 209 -13.96 14.38 -10.30
N ASP A 210 -15.25 14.45 -10.58
CA ASP A 210 -15.93 13.51 -11.48
C ASP A 210 -15.60 13.81 -12.96
N GLY A 211 -15.33 15.08 -13.30
CA GLY A 211 -15.07 15.51 -14.66
C GLY A 211 -13.59 15.46 -15.08
N TYR A 212 -12.68 15.79 -14.17
CA TYR A 212 -11.24 15.91 -14.41
C TYR A 212 -10.46 14.78 -13.74
N PHE A 213 -10.51 14.65 -12.41
CA PHE A 213 -9.67 13.68 -11.70
C PHE A 213 -10.06 12.23 -11.99
N ALA A 214 -11.35 11.92 -12.17
CA ALA A 214 -11.79 10.59 -12.57
C ALA A 214 -11.19 10.17 -13.93
N LYS A 215 -11.23 11.07 -14.92
CA LYS A 215 -10.61 10.84 -16.24
C LYS A 215 -9.10 10.75 -16.16
N LEU A 216 -8.49 11.64 -15.37
CA LEU A 216 -7.05 11.62 -15.11
C LEU A 216 -6.64 10.25 -14.57
N THR A 217 -7.40 9.70 -13.61
CA THR A 217 -7.12 8.38 -13.02
C THR A 217 -7.44 7.20 -13.94
N GLU A 218 -8.50 7.26 -14.75
CA GLU A 218 -8.97 6.13 -15.57
C GLU A 218 -8.34 6.04 -16.98
N HIS A 219 -7.88 7.17 -17.52
CA HIS A 219 -7.45 7.24 -18.93
C HIS A 219 -6.06 7.86 -19.09
N ASP A 220 -5.78 8.94 -18.37
CA ASP A 220 -4.56 9.73 -18.62
C ASP A 220 -3.35 9.30 -17.76
N GLY A 221 -3.44 8.15 -17.07
CA GLY A 221 -2.34 7.60 -16.28
C GLY A 221 -2.08 8.34 -14.97
N GLY A 222 -3.10 9.00 -14.42
CA GLY A 222 -3.06 9.74 -13.17
C GLY A 222 -2.93 8.88 -11.93
N ALA A 223 -3.20 7.57 -12.03
CA ALA A 223 -2.90 6.64 -10.96
C ALA A 223 -1.39 6.39 -10.88
N SER A 224 -0.85 6.40 -9.67
CA SER A 224 0.48 5.87 -9.41
C SER A 224 0.44 4.34 -9.35
N LEU A 225 1.56 3.67 -9.64
CA LEU A 225 1.63 2.20 -9.75
C LEU A 225 1.06 1.49 -8.52
N ASP A 226 1.32 2.01 -7.32
CA ASP A 226 0.81 1.43 -6.09
C ASP A 226 -0.70 1.60 -5.92
N THR A 227 -1.25 2.76 -6.33
CA THR A 227 -2.69 3.00 -6.33
C THR A 227 -3.40 2.21 -7.42
N ALA A 228 -2.76 1.98 -8.57
CA ALA A 228 -3.29 1.14 -9.64
C ALA A 228 -3.39 -0.33 -9.22
N MET A 229 -2.36 -0.84 -8.54
CA MET A 229 -2.35 -2.20 -8.00
C MET A 229 -3.31 -2.38 -6.82
N PHE A 230 -3.15 -1.58 -5.77
CA PHE A 230 -3.79 -1.84 -4.47
C PHE A 230 -4.98 -0.95 -4.15
N GLY A 231 -5.37 -0.12 -5.11
CA GLY A 231 -6.44 0.86 -4.96
C GLY A 231 -6.06 1.98 -4.00
N ARG A 232 -7.00 2.92 -3.90
CA ARG A 232 -6.91 4.05 -3.00
C ARG A 232 -8.30 4.50 -2.58
N MET A 233 -8.54 4.43 -1.28
CA MET A 233 -9.65 5.16 -0.66
C MET A 233 -9.19 6.59 -0.35
N VAL A 234 -9.93 7.58 -0.82
CA VAL A 234 -9.77 8.99 -0.43
C VAL A 234 -11.14 9.53 -0.05
N THR A 235 -11.23 10.15 1.12
CA THR A 235 -12.40 10.94 1.52
C THR A 235 -12.12 12.41 1.21
N SER A 236 -12.04 12.72 -0.09
CA SER A 236 -11.80 14.06 -0.63
C SER A 236 -13.00 14.50 -1.47
N ASP A 237 -13.30 15.80 -1.42
CA ASP A 237 -14.29 16.39 -2.32
C ASP A 237 -13.72 16.63 -3.74
N LEU A 238 -12.38 16.61 -3.89
CA LEU A 238 -11.67 16.92 -5.14
C LEU A 238 -11.04 15.70 -5.82
N PHE A 239 -10.44 14.78 -5.08
CA PHE A 239 -9.71 13.62 -5.64
C PHE A 239 -10.60 12.39 -5.75
N SER A 240 -10.43 11.62 -6.83
CA SER A 240 -11.22 10.43 -7.13
C SER A 240 -10.72 9.20 -6.34
N ARG A 241 -11.63 8.27 -6.05
CA ARG A 241 -11.25 6.94 -5.56
C ARG A 241 -10.59 6.16 -6.72
N VAL A 242 -9.65 5.28 -6.39
CA VAL A 242 -9.11 4.29 -7.33
C VAL A 242 -9.46 2.91 -6.82
N ASP A 243 -10.13 2.10 -7.63
CA ASP A 243 -10.47 0.73 -7.27
C ASP A 243 -9.24 -0.18 -7.40
N ALA A 244 -9.17 -1.20 -6.54
CA ALA A 244 -8.00 -2.07 -6.49
C ALA A 244 -8.07 -3.15 -7.56
N ALA A 245 -7.07 -3.21 -8.44
CA ALA A 245 -6.92 -4.31 -9.38
C ALA A 245 -6.43 -5.61 -8.72
N ILE A 246 -5.80 -5.51 -7.55
CA ILE A 246 -5.17 -6.65 -6.86
C ILE A 246 -5.81 -6.89 -5.50
N GLY A 247 -6.47 -8.03 -5.37
CA GLY A 247 -7.04 -8.55 -4.13
C GLY A 247 -6.02 -9.42 -3.39
N VAL A 248 -5.59 -9.00 -2.20
CA VAL A 248 -4.60 -9.74 -1.37
C VAL A 248 -5.28 -10.26 -0.12
N ALA A 249 -5.32 -11.60 0.04
CA ALA A 249 -5.83 -12.23 1.24
C ALA A 249 -4.85 -12.06 2.43
N HIS A 250 -5.36 -12.23 3.64
CA HIS A 250 -4.49 -12.46 4.79
C HIS A 250 -3.77 -13.79 4.60
N ALA A 251 -2.44 -13.81 4.78
CA ALA A 251 -1.71 -15.06 4.82
C ALA A 251 -1.82 -15.69 6.22
N PHE A 252 -1.88 -17.01 6.29
CA PHE A 252 -1.99 -17.74 7.55
C PHE A 252 -1.28 -19.09 7.49
N THR A 253 -0.92 -19.65 8.64
CA THR A 253 -0.25 -20.96 8.70
C THR A 253 -1.16 -22.11 8.25
N THR A 254 -0.65 -23.02 7.42
CA THR A 254 -1.39 -24.21 6.95
C THR A 254 -1.65 -25.24 8.05
N HIS A 255 -0.91 -25.13 9.15
CA HIS A 255 -1.00 -25.91 10.39
C HIS A 255 -1.36 -25.02 11.60
N ALA A 256 -1.64 -25.64 12.75
CA ALA A 256 -1.89 -24.91 13.99
C ALA A 256 -0.68 -24.04 14.38
N GLU A 257 -0.91 -22.91 15.04
CA GLU A 257 0.13 -21.95 15.41
C GLU A 257 1.25 -22.64 16.22
N GLN A 258 2.49 -22.37 15.85
CA GLN A 258 3.68 -22.75 16.61
C GLN A 258 4.38 -21.48 17.05
N LYS A 259 4.41 -21.28 18.37
CA LYS A 259 5.02 -20.12 19.00
C LYS A 259 5.97 -20.53 20.10
N GLY A 260 7.01 -19.73 20.28
CA GLY A 260 7.93 -19.79 21.40
C GLY A 260 8.08 -18.41 22.03
N VAL A 261 8.43 -18.38 23.30
CA VAL A 261 8.84 -17.15 23.98
C VAL A 261 10.36 -17.09 23.92
N ASP A 262 10.87 -15.97 23.43
CA ASP A 262 12.29 -15.64 23.43
C ASP A 262 12.58 -14.67 24.58
N TYR A 263 13.37 -15.13 25.55
CA TYR A 263 13.82 -14.35 26.70
C TYR A 263 15.21 -13.81 26.39
N PHE A 264 15.35 -12.48 26.38
CA PHE A 264 16.63 -11.84 26.12
C PHE A 264 16.99 -10.83 27.20
N THR A 265 18.28 -10.67 27.41
CA THR A 265 18.84 -9.68 28.34
C THR A 265 19.68 -8.66 27.59
N ALA A 266 19.76 -7.44 28.12
CA ALA A 266 20.75 -6.45 27.70
C ALA A 266 21.76 -6.28 28.84
N VAL A 267 23.02 -6.62 28.58
CA VAL A 267 24.10 -6.54 29.55
C VAL A 267 24.67 -5.12 29.56
N ASP A 268 24.83 -4.54 30.75
CA ASP A 268 25.51 -3.27 30.92
C ASP A 268 27.02 -3.51 31.09
N SER A 269 27.80 -3.10 30.10
CA SER A 269 29.24 -3.37 30.05
C SER A 269 30.07 -2.52 31.01
N LEU A 270 29.49 -1.53 31.69
CA LEU A 270 30.21 -0.63 32.60
C LEU A 270 29.93 -0.90 34.09
N LYS A 271 29.13 -1.93 34.42
CA LYS A 271 28.90 -2.32 35.81
C LYS A 271 30.07 -3.15 36.37
N ASP A 272 30.44 -2.89 37.62
CA ASP A 272 31.45 -3.66 38.35
C ASP A 272 30.94 -5.08 38.66
N ASP A 273 31.80 -6.09 38.45
CA ASP A 273 31.51 -7.53 38.54
C ASP A 273 31.09 -8.01 39.96
N SER A 274 31.04 -7.12 40.96
CA SER A 274 30.71 -7.44 42.35
C SER A 274 29.21 -7.45 42.69
N ASP A 275 28.35 -6.88 41.84
CA ASP A 275 26.90 -6.77 42.07
C ASP A 275 26.08 -7.40 40.92
N ASP A 276 25.72 -8.68 41.10
CA ASP A 276 24.86 -9.49 40.19
C ASP A 276 25.36 -9.58 38.74
N ALA A 277 24.82 -10.51 37.93
CA ALA A 277 25.36 -10.87 36.60
C ALA A 277 25.31 -9.78 35.49
N GLY A 278 25.27 -8.49 35.82
CA GLY A 278 25.37 -7.38 34.87
C GLY A 278 24.16 -7.18 33.95
N ALA A 279 23.06 -7.92 34.15
CA ALA A 279 21.84 -7.77 33.35
C ALA A 279 21.14 -6.43 33.67
N GLY A 280 21.19 -5.49 32.72
CA GLY A 280 20.54 -4.17 32.82
C GLY A 280 19.07 -4.17 32.41
N LEU A 281 18.62 -5.20 31.69
CA LEU A 281 17.24 -5.38 31.23
C LEU A 281 16.95 -6.86 30.95
N ILE A 282 15.74 -7.31 31.27
CA ILE A 282 15.18 -8.60 30.82
C ILE A 282 13.87 -8.31 30.11
N GLN A 283 13.70 -8.85 28.90
CA GLN A 283 12.48 -8.71 28.12
C GLN A 283 12.11 -10.05 27.47
N GLU A 284 10.83 -10.18 27.15
CA GLU A 284 10.29 -11.31 26.41
C GLU A 284 9.68 -10.86 25.07
N THR A 285 9.84 -11.68 24.05
CA THR A 285 9.17 -11.49 22.76
C THR A 285 8.63 -12.82 22.26
N GLU A 286 7.44 -12.79 21.66
CA GLU A 286 6.91 -13.96 20.98
C GLU A 286 7.60 -14.13 19.63
N LEU A 287 8.02 -15.36 19.32
CA LEU A 287 8.50 -15.79 18.02
C LEU A 287 7.59 -16.90 17.48
N THR A 288 7.42 -16.93 16.17
CA THR A 288 6.57 -17.90 15.49
C THR A 288 7.31 -18.59 14.36
N THR A 289 6.98 -19.85 14.14
CA THR A 289 7.50 -20.65 13.02
C THR A 289 6.32 -21.22 12.26
N GLY A 290 6.41 -21.28 10.93
CA GLY A 290 5.41 -22.01 10.18
C GLY A 290 5.45 -21.85 8.67
N VAL A 291 4.62 -22.66 8.02
CA VAL A 291 4.34 -22.64 6.58
C VAL A 291 3.10 -21.79 6.34
N PHE A 292 3.27 -20.66 5.67
CA PHE A 292 2.20 -19.70 5.40
C PHE A 292 1.63 -19.88 4.00
N TYR A 293 0.31 -19.98 3.92
CA TYR A 293 -0.43 -19.86 2.68
C TYR A 293 -0.76 -18.41 2.38
N THR A 294 -0.38 -17.95 1.18
CA THR A 294 -0.71 -16.63 0.66
C THR A 294 -1.53 -16.78 -0.62
N TYR A 295 -2.62 -16.01 -0.72
CA TYR A 295 -3.49 -15.99 -1.89
C TYR A 295 -3.67 -14.57 -2.41
N VAL A 296 -3.47 -14.39 -3.72
CA VAL A 296 -3.64 -13.11 -4.41
C VAL A 296 -4.41 -13.32 -5.70
N VAL A 297 -5.28 -12.37 -6.03
CA VAL A 297 -5.99 -12.29 -7.29
C VAL A 297 -5.63 -10.98 -7.98
N ILE A 298 -5.32 -11.04 -9.27
CA ILE A 298 -4.95 -9.90 -10.10
C ILE A 298 -5.94 -9.80 -11.26
N ASP A 299 -6.66 -8.68 -11.32
CA ASP A 299 -7.48 -8.30 -12.46
C ASP A 299 -6.65 -7.50 -13.46
N MET A 300 -6.27 -8.15 -14.56
CA MET A 300 -5.49 -7.51 -15.61
C MET A 300 -6.28 -6.45 -16.38
N VAL A 301 -7.61 -6.56 -16.44
CA VAL A 301 -8.46 -5.57 -17.12
C VAL A 301 -8.49 -4.30 -16.27
N GLU A 302 -8.77 -4.46 -14.98
CA GLU A 302 -8.76 -3.34 -14.03
C GLU A 302 -7.37 -2.72 -13.88
N LEU A 303 -6.31 -3.53 -13.85
CA LEU A 303 -4.94 -3.02 -13.75
C LEU A 303 -4.58 -2.14 -14.94
N ARG A 304 -4.87 -2.60 -16.17
CA ARG A 304 -4.64 -1.82 -17.39
C ARG A 304 -5.48 -0.55 -17.43
N ARG A 305 -6.75 -0.62 -16.99
CA ARG A 305 -7.62 0.55 -16.84
C ARG A 305 -7.00 1.57 -15.88
N ASN A 306 -6.58 1.14 -14.70
CA ASN A 306 -5.95 2.01 -13.72
C ASN A 306 -4.62 2.60 -14.19
N LEU A 307 -3.83 1.87 -14.98
CA LEU A 307 -2.56 2.37 -15.52
C LEU A 307 -2.76 3.40 -16.65
N GLY A 308 -3.94 3.45 -17.28
CA GLY A 308 -4.27 4.44 -18.32
C GLY A 308 -3.21 4.47 -19.44
N ALA A 309 -2.57 5.62 -19.63
CA ALA A 309 -1.48 5.80 -20.59
C ALA A 309 -0.27 4.86 -20.41
N GLN A 310 -0.14 4.21 -19.24
CA GLN A 310 0.92 3.24 -18.91
C GLN A 310 0.43 1.78 -18.99
N ALA A 311 -0.69 1.50 -19.69
CA ALA A 311 -1.28 0.17 -19.77
C ALA A 311 -0.30 -0.93 -20.26
N ASP A 312 0.69 -0.58 -21.08
CA ASP A 312 1.72 -1.50 -21.57
C ASP A 312 2.64 -2.04 -20.47
N LEU A 313 2.72 -1.37 -19.32
CA LEU A 313 3.48 -1.85 -18.14
C LEU A 313 2.76 -2.93 -17.35
N ALA A 314 1.49 -3.25 -17.66
CA ALA A 314 0.67 -4.13 -16.82
C ALA A 314 1.27 -5.53 -16.67
N GLU A 315 1.75 -6.13 -17.76
CA GLU A 315 2.41 -7.44 -17.77
C GLU A 315 3.71 -7.41 -16.96
N GLU A 316 4.60 -6.44 -17.23
CA GLU A 316 5.91 -6.33 -16.58
C GLU A 316 5.76 -6.09 -15.07
N LEU A 317 4.84 -5.19 -14.69
CA LEU A 317 4.50 -4.92 -13.30
C LEU A 317 3.95 -6.16 -12.61
N THR A 318 3.09 -6.93 -13.29
CA THR A 318 2.53 -8.17 -12.76
C THR A 318 3.60 -9.24 -12.59
N GLY A 319 4.49 -9.43 -13.56
CA GLY A 319 5.60 -10.37 -13.47
C GLY A 319 6.58 -10.02 -12.37
N THR A 320 6.91 -8.73 -12.24
CA THR A 320 7.74 -8.17 -11.17
C THR A 320 7.07 -8.37 -9.81
N LEU A 321 5.77 -8.12 -9.71
CA LEU A 321 5.02 -8.32 -8.47
C LEU A 321 4.96 -9.79 -8.05
N VAL A 322 4.68 -10.71 -8.98
CA VAL A 322 4.70 -12.16 -8.67
C VAL A 322 6.08 -12.58 -8.16
N ARG A 323 7.16 -12.06 -8.76
CA ARG A 323 8.52 -12.30 -8.26
C ARG A 323 8.73 -11.73 -6.87
N ALA A 324 8.26 -10.51 -6.60
CA ALA A 324 8.33 -9.89 -5.28
C ALA A 324 7.52 -10.70 -4.23
N MET A 325 6.34 -11.22 -4.58
CA MET A 325 5.57 -12.11 -3.70
C MET A 325 6.34 -13.37 -3.33
N ALA A 326 7.13 -13.90 -4.28
CA ALA A 326 7.93 -15.11 -4.11
C ALA A 326 9.18 -14.91 -3.24
N THR A 327 9.78 -13.73 -3.28
CA THR A 327 11.13 -13.51 -2.73
C THR A 327 11.20 -12.51 -1.57
N VAL A 328 10.18 -11.64 -1.40
CA VAL A 328 10.17 -10.63 -0.34
C VAL A 328 9.46 -11.16 0.89
N SER A 329 10.23 -11.32 1.95
CA SER A 329 9.70 -11.68 3.25
C SER A 329 9.07 -10.48 3.96
N PRO A 330 7.81 -10.57 4.42
CA PRO A 330 7.19 -9.52 5.22
C PRO A 330 7.81 -9.54 6.62
N GLY A 331 8.08 -8.40 7.24
CA GLY A 331 8.59 -8.49 8.60
C GLY A 331 8.86 -7.18 9.31
N ALA A 332 8.42 -7.11 10.55
CA ALA A 332 9.08 -6.30 11.57
C ALA A 332 10.29 -7.08 12.13
N LYS A 333 11.20 -6.42 12.85
CA LYS A 333 12.37 -7.07 13.50
C LYS A 333 13.30 -7.83 12.54
N GLN A 334 13.47 -7.36 11.30
CA GLN A 334 14.40 -7.98 10.34
C GLN A 334 15.84 -8.10 10.89
N GLY A 335 16.29 -7.12 11.67
CA GLY A 335 17.63 -7.11 12.26
C GLY A 335 17.87 -8.14 13.37
N SER A 336 16.83 -8.64 14.05
CA SER A 336 17.00 -9.57 15.19
C SER A 336 16.65 -11.02 14.88
N THR A 337 15.90 -11.28 13.80
CA THR A 337 15.44 -12.65 13.45
C THR A 337 15.80 -13.09 12.04
N ALA A 338 16.34 -12.18 11.20
CA ALA A 338 16.70 -12.44 9.81
C ALA A 338 15.66 -13.30 9.04
N PRO A 339 14.38 -12.86 8.96
CA PRO A 339 13.26 -13.67 8.48
C PRO A 339 13.23 -13.81 6.93
N PHE A 340 14.39 -13.96 6.29
CA PHE A 340 14.54 -13.96 4.84
C PHE A 340 14.34 -15.37 4.28
N SER A 341 13.18 -15.60 3.68
CA SER A 341 12.81 -16.89 3.09
C SER A 341 12.05 -16.68 1.79
N TYR A 342 12.32 -17.56 0.82
CA TYR A 342 11.62 -17.59 -0.46
C TYR A 342 10.45 -18.57 -0.42
N ALA A 343 9.43 -18.32 -1.23
CA ALA A 343 8.36 -19.27 -1.45
C ALA A 343 8.92 -20.58 -2.04
N GLU A 344 8.53 -21.70 -1.45
CA GLU A 344 8.94 -23.04 -1.88
C GLU A 344 7.93 -23.67 -2.85
N MET A 345 6.77 -23.03 -2.98
CA MET A 345 5.73 -23.38 -3.95
C MET A 345 4.97 -22.13 -4.40
N ILE A 346 4.76 -22.03 -5.71
CA ILE A 346 3.87 -21.06 -6.36
C ILE A 346 3.06 -21.78 -7.43
N LEU A 347 1.73 -21.68 -7.35
CA LEU A 347 0.81 -22.02 -8.43
C LEU A 347 0.24 -20.73 -9.00
N LEU A 348 0.40 -20.55 -10.32
CA LEU A 348 -0.19 -19.47 -11.09
C LEU A 348 -1.28 -20.05 -11.98
N GLU A 349 -2.46 -19.42 -11.96
CA GLU A 349 -3.61 -19.77 -12.80
C GLU A 349 -4.16 -18.50 -13.45
N ARG A 350 -4.28 -18.45 -14.78
CA ARG A 350 -4.92 -17.36 -15.53
C ARG A 350 -6.03 -17.89 -16.42
N GLY A 351 -7.26 -17.49 -16.13
CA GLY A 351 -8.45 -17.94 -16.84
C GLY A 351 -9.59 -16.93 -16.77
N ALA A 352 -10.69 -17.27 -17.44
CA ALA A 352 -11.95 -16.52 -17.43
C ALA A 352 -12.89 -16.94 -16.27
N GLN A 353 -12.64 -18.12 -15.69
CA GLN A 353 -13.39 -18.64 -14.54
C GLN A 353 -13.26 -17.71 -13.33
N GLN A 354 -14.27 -17.75 -12.45
CA GLN A 354 -14.27 -17.00 -11.20
C GLN A 354 -13.06 -17.40 -10.32
N PRO A 355 -12.27 -16.43 -9.82
CA PRO A 355 -11.19 -16.71 -8.89
C PRO A 355 -11.68 -17.42 -7.63
N ARG A 356 -10.96 -18.46 -7.20
CA ARG A 356 -11.27 -19.29 -6.03
C ARG A 356 -10.04 -19.42 -5.14
N THR A 357 -10.23 -19.15 -3.85
CA THR A 357 -9.18 -19.44 -2.86
C THR A 357 -9.10 -20.95 -2.63
N LEU A 358 -7.88 -21.45 -2.45
CA LEU A 358 -7.62 -22.83 -2.04
C LEU A 358 -7.35 -22.93 -0.53
N ALA A 359 -7.64 -21.86 0.23
CA ALA A 359 -7.49 -21.82 1.69
C ALA A 359 -8.21 -22.99 2.40
N ASN A 360 -9.31 -23.47 1.83
CA ASN A 360 -10.11 -24.56 2.41
C ASN A 360 -9.38 -25.91 2.41
N ALA A 361 -8.28 -26.04 1.66
CA ALA A 361 -7.33 -27.15 1.81
C ALA A 361 -6.80 -27.27 3.25
N PHE A 362 -6.82 -26.18 4.02
CA PHE A 362 -6.28 -26.08 5.36
C PHE A 362 -7.35 -25.92 6.45
N LEU A 363 -8.64 -26.18 6.12
CA LEU A 363 -9.71 -26.22 7.13
C LEU A 363 -9.29 -27.19 8.25
N GLN A 364 -8.93 -28.42 7.88
CA GLN A 364 -8.22 -29.28 8.80
C GLN A 364 -6.75 -28.84 8.89
N PRO A 365 -6.21 -28.58 10.09
CA PRO A 365 -4.80 -28.22 10.24
C PRO A 365 -3.88 -29.33 9.72
N VAL A 366 -2.97 -28.97 8.81
CA VAL A 366 -1.96 -29.89 8.30
C VAL A 366 -1.08 -30.38 9.44
N ARG A 367 -0.75 -31.66 9.44
CA ARG A 367 0.19 -32.28 10.37
C ARG A 367 1.39 -32.75 9.59
N ALA A 368 2.59 -32.59 10.15
CA ALA A 368 3.78 -33.16 9.54
C ALA A 368 3.70 -34.68 9.62
N ASN A 369 3.82 -35.34 8.47
CA ASN A 369 4.08 -36.77 8.38
C ASN A 369 5.50 -36.95 7.82
N ASN A 370 6.24 -37.95 8.31
CA ASN A 370 7.63 -38.24 7.89
C ASN A 370 8.58 -37.01 7.85
N GLY A 371 8.31 -35.98 8.66
CA GLY A 371 9.22 -34.85 8.89
C GLY A 371 9.05 -33.60 8.00
N SER A 372 8.14 -33.56 7.01
CA SER A 372 8.00 -32.37 6.13
C SER A 372 6.61 -31.74 6.17
N LEU A 373 6.47 -30.65 6.93
CA LEU A 373 5.22 -29.88 6.99
C LEU A 373 4.92 -29.13 5.69
N MET A 374 5.96 -28.69 4.98
CA MET A 374 5.83 -28.00 3.70
C MET A 374 5.30 -28.95 2.61
N ALA A 375 5.88 -30.15 2.48
CA ALA A 375 5.45 -31.12 1.49
C ALA A 375 3.97 -31.52 1.69
N GLU A 376 3.57 -31.80 2.94
CA GLU A 376 2.17 -32.10 3.28
C GLU A 376 1.24 -30.92 2.97
N SER A 377 1.71 -29.67 3.16
CA SER A 377 0.94 -28.48 2.82
C SER A 377 0.75 -28.32 1.30
N VAL A 378 1.79 -28.59 0.51
CA VAL A 378 1.72 -28.59 -0.96
C VAL A 378 0.76 -29.69 -1.44
N GLY A 379 0.88 -30.90 -0.90
CA GLY A 379 0.01 -32.03 -1.23
C GLY A 379 -1.45 -31.76 -0.90
N ALA A 380 -1.74 -31.23 0.29
CA ALA A 380 -3.10 -30.87 0.71
C ALA A 380 -3.73 -29.81 -0.22
N LEU A 381 -2.96 -28.78 -0.58
CA LEU A 381 -3.40 -27.71 -1.49
C LEU A 381 -3.81 -28.26 -2.86
N LEU A 382 -2.94 -29.07 -3.48
CA LEU A 382 -3.16 -29.57 -4.83
C LEU A 382 -4.21 -30.69 -4.87
N THR A 383 -4.31 -31.50 -3.81
CA THR A 383 -5.40 -32.48 -3.66
C THR A 383 -6.75 -31.77 -3.54
N HIS A 384 -6.83 -30.70 -2.76
CA HIS A 384 -8.06 -29.91 -2.64
C HIS A 384 -8.45 -29.26 -3.96
N ARG A 385 -7.47 -28.73 -4.71
CA ARG A 385 -7.69 -28.19 -6.06
C ARG A 385 -8.26 -29.25 -7.01
N ALA A 386 -7.66 -30.44 -7.06
CA ALA A 386 -8.14 -31.53 -7.90
C ALA A 386 -9.56 -31.97 -7.52
N ALA A 387 -9.90 -31.99 -6.23
CA ALA A 387 -11.25 -32.29 -5.76
C ALA A 387 -12.27 -31.22 -6.18
N LEU A 388 -11.89 -29.93 -6.16
CA LEU A 388 -12.75 -28.85 -6.68
C LEU A 388 -12.97 -28.99 -8.18
N GLU A 389 -11.93 -29.31 -8.95
CA GLU A 389 -12.02 -29.50 -10.40
C GLU A 389 -12.87 -30.72 -10.76
N ALA A 390 -12.78 -31.81 -9.99
CA ALA A 390 -13.62 -32.98 -10.16
C ALA A 390 -15.11 -32.71 -9.82
N MET A 391 -15.38 -31.79 -8.90
CA MET A 391 -16.75 -31.44 -8.48
C MET A 391 -17.41 -30.41 -9.40
N TYR A 392 -16.65 -29.39 -9.82
CA TYR A 392 -17.15 -28.33 -10.70
C TYR A 392 -16.77 -28.65 -12.15
N GLU A 393 -15.61 -28.19 -12.58
CA GLU A 393 -15.05 -28.39 -13.90
C GLU A 393 -13.53 -28.19 -13.81
N PRO A 394 -12.74 -28.81 -14.70
CA PRO A 394 -11.31 -28.54 -14.81
C PRO A 394 -11.03 -27.05 -14.98
N PHE A 395 -9.87 -26.61 -14.48
CA PHE A 395 -9.44 -25.24 -14.72
C PHE A 395 -9.18 -25.01 -16.21
N GLU A 396 -9.86 -24.01 -16.79
CA GLU A 396 -9.69 -23.61 -18.18
C GLU A 396 -8.84 -22.34 -18.26
N GLY A 397 -7.60 -22.49 -18.72
CA GLY A 397 -6.70 -21.36 -18.88
C GLY A 397 -5.22 -21.73 -18.97
N LYS A 398 -4.37 -20.75 -18.68
CA LYS A 398 -2.93 -20.94 -18.56
C LYS A 398 -2.58 -21.19 -17.10
N GLU A 399 -1.85 -22.25 -16.84
CA GLU A 399 -1.40 -22.58 -15.49
C GLU A 399 0.08 -22.97 -15.46
N ALA A 400 0.71 -22.76 -14.30
CA ALA A 400 2.06 -23.23 -14.04
C ALA A 400 2.32 -23.40 -12.55
N LEU A 401 3.02 -24.48 -12.19
CA LEU A 401 3.53 -24.74 -10.84
C LEU A 401 5.04 -24.61 -10.82
N ALA A 402 5.54 -23.80 -9.90
CA ALA A 402 6.94 -23.77 -9.52
C ALA A 402 7.06 -24.24 -8.08
N THR A 403 7.72 -25.38 -7.84
CA THR A 403 7.96 -25.90 -6.50
C THR A 403 9.25 -26.69 -6.42
N ILE A 404 9.90 -26.67 -5.26
CA ILE A 404 11.02 -27.56 -4.95
C ILE A 404 10.57 -28.93 -4.40
N HIS A 405 9.26 -29.11 -4.20
CA HIS A 405 8.66 -30.30 -3.57
C HIS A 405 8.02 -31.28 -4.58
N ASP A 406 8.48 -31.28 -5.84
CA ASP A 406 7.93 -32.10 -6.94
C ASP A 406 7.88 -33.61 -6.60
N ALA A 407 8.85 -34.10 -5.83
CA ALA A 407 8.91 -35.51 -5.44
C ALA A 407 7.82 -35.91 -4.42
N ALA A 408 7.26 -34.96 -3.68
CA ALA A 408 6.22 -35.20 -2.70
C ALA A 408 4.79 -35.12 -3.29
N LEU A 409 4.67 -34.78 -4.58
CA LEU A 409 3.38 -34.66 -5.24
C LEU A 409 2.78 -36.05 -5.54
N PRO A 410 1.45 -36.22 -5.38
CA PRO A 410 0.74 -37.37 -5.92
C PRO A 410 1.04 -37.58 -7.42
N LYS A 411 1.15 -38.85 -7.84
CA LYS A 411 1.59 -39.21 -9.22
C LYS A 411 0.68 -38.64 -10.31
N ASP A 412 -0.63 -38.66 -10.06
CA ASP A 412 -1.67 -38.08 -10.89
C ASP A 412 -1.46 -36.57 -11.09
N ILE A 413 -1.23 -35.83 -10.00
CA ILE A 413 -0.96 -34.39 -10.03
C ILE A 413 0.35 -34.08 -10.77
N ARG A 414 1.41 -34.85 -10.50
CA ARG A 414 2.70 -34.70 -11.18
C ARG A 414 2.60 -34.96 -12.68
N SER A 415 1.68 -35.84 -13.10
CA SER A 415 1.46 -36.16 -14.51
C SER A 415 0.66 -35.08 -15.25
N SER A 416 -0.31 -34.45 -14.59
CA SER A 416 -1.14 -33.39 -15.18
C SER A 416 -0.44 -32.04 -15.16
N LEU A 417 0.38 -31.76 -14.14
CA LEU A 417 0.89 -30.42 -13.89
C LEU A 417 2.41 -30.44 -13.71
N LYS A 418 3.13 -30.18 -14.81
CA LYS A 418 4.59 -30.19 -14.84
C LYS A 418 5.19 -29.02 -14.05
N THR A 419 6.02 -29.35 -13.07
CA THR A 419 6.81 -28.37 -12.32
C THR A 419 7.82 -27.65 -13.22
N VAL A 420 7.93 -26.32 -13.08
CA VAL A 420 8.85 -25.46 -13.82
C VAL A 420 9.56 -24.45 -12.92
N SER A 421 10.53 -23.70 -13.47
CA SER A 421 11.12 -22.57 -12.74
C SER A 421 10.10 -21.44 -12.53
N LEU A 422 10.31 -20.58 -11.53
CA LEU A 422 9.47 -19.38 -11.33
C LEU A 422 9.44 -18.48 -12.57
N LYS A 423 10.58 -18.31 -13.25
CA LYS A 423 10.66 -17.51 -14.49
C LYS A 423 9.75 -18.09 -15.56
N GLU A 424 9.84 -19.39 -15.79
CA GLU A 424 9.03 -20.10 -16.77
C GLU A 424 7.54 -20.09 -16.40
N ALA A 425 7.21 -20.19 -15.10
CA ALA A 425 5.82 -20.09 -14.64
C ALA A 425 5.19 -18.73 -14.97
N ILE A 426 5.92 -17.64 -14.70
CA ILE A 426 5.50 -16.29 -15.04
C ILE A 426 5.33 -16.15 -16.56
N HIS A 427 6.32 -16.60 -17.35
CA HIS A 427 6.26 -16.58 -18.82
C HIS A 427 5.01 -17.29 -19.35
N ARG A 428 4.74 -18.52 -18.91
CA ARG A 428 3.60 -19.32 -19.38
C ARG A 428 2.25 -18.65 -19.13
N VAL A 429 2.09 -18.01 -17.97
CA VAL A 429 0.81 -17.44 -17.53
C VAL A 429 0.61 -16.02 -18.06
N LEU A 430 1.65 -15.18 -18.06
CA LEU A 430 1.56 -13.79 -18.52
C LEU A 430 1.74 -13.65 -20.03
N GLY A 431 2.56 -14.49 -20.65
CA GLY A 431 2.93 -14.42 -22.07
C GLY A 431 4.19 -13.60 -22.37
N GLU A 432 4.97 -13.24 -21.34
CA GLU A 432 6.20 -12.44 -21.51
C GLU A 432 7.43 -13.31 -21.78
N GLY A 433 7.91 -13.31 -23.03
CA GLY A 433 9.18 -13.90 -23.50
C GLY A 433 10.41 -13.58 -22.67
#